data_AF-A0A318E3U4-F1
#
_entry.id   AF-A0A318E3U4-F1
#
_cell.length_a   1.000
_cell.length_b   1.000
_cell.length_c   1.000
_cell.angle_alpha   90.00
_cell.angle_beta   90.00
_cell.angle_gamma   90.00
#
_symmetry.space_group_name_H-M   'P 1'
#
loop_
_entity.id
_entity.type
_entity.pdbx_description
1 polymer ?
#
loop_
_entity_poly.entity_id
_entity_poly.type
_entity_poly.pdbx_seq_one_letter_code
_entity_poly.pdbx_strand_id
1 'polypeptide(L)'
;MRISIRAGLVVLSAAFTSSGWAHADHATASAKADFPVRETSHADGILAVDEAWFWDGGTLDGRVPDGALCDLTAPCPVFAVEVADGGRRLRVGIDTPERLDTFVVEVFDPQGALAGSDSNANQFNSEVLVDAPVGGRWTVRVRPEAVTRASFRLRAKLESELPEERFTGGARRALLPNLRTVPPYEFTFVAPANPLNGLYPPDTINPPLEVAGIAPLSCTADEMAPPSLGGGGAVDCLRFTSGPINLGPGIYDMRFSLLEDALAGTAYLNLEELLARTVVGPKLQAVHFSDGSVEFIPAGTYSFHPVHFHFHDDYVLSFELYAVTDPEHGGGLTPAGLGTKSGFCPADQLFGDWADFGQGYETPGGDSPLDNCFSPVGGVLGLSVGWGDVYRWQRPGMYVEFGGQPNGRYVVRSIVDAEHRVLETNDGDNVSYAYIEVQGRTIELIERGWGLDPWDPDKVVFDGPGPVQRSATAAGAAAQDSGGGGALPLLSLLLAGACAGMRYRRRRPVAPA
;
A
#
# COMPACT_ATOMS: atom_id res chain seq x y z
N MET A 1 55.76 12.94 -7.27
CA MET A 1 55.23 14.27 -6.88
C MET A 1 53.77 14.05 -6.50
N ARG A 2 53.47 13.93 -5.20
CA ARG A 2 52.13 13.65 -4.67
C ARG A 2 51.38 14.98 -4.57
N ILE A 3 50.27 15.13 -5.29
CA ILE A 3 49.40 16.30 -5.16
C ILE A 3 48.27 15.90 -4.20
N SER A 4 48.34 16.46 -3.00
CA SER A 4 47.29 16.40 -2.00
C SER A 4 46.26 17.46 -2.34
N ILE A 5 45.03 17.05 -2.65
CA ILE A 5 43.88 17.96 -2.74
C ILE A 5 43.25 18.00 -1.35
N ARG A 6 43.58 19.04 -0.58
CA ARG A 6 42.79 19.46 0.58
C ARG A 6 41.53 20.14 0.05
N ALA A 7 40.41 19.42 0.00
CA ALA A 7 39.11 20.05 -0.08
C ALA A 7 38.72 20.54 1.32
N GLY A 8 38.71 21.86 1.51
CA GLY A 8 38.11 22.48 2.69
C GLY A 8 36.60 22.32 2.60
N LEU A 9 36.04 21.52 3.50
CA LEU A 9 34.60 21.43 3.72
C LEU A 9 34.15 22.74 4.40
N VAL A 10 33.57 23.66 3.64
CA VAL A 10 32.82 24.78 4.21
C VAL A 10 31.48 24.22 4.67
N VAL A 11 31.38 23.92 5.96
CA VAL A 11 30.10 23.62 6.61
C VAL A 11 29.35 24.95 6.73
N LEU A 12 28.45 25.21 5.78
CA LEU A 12 27.42 26.23 5.98
C LEU A 12 26.45 25.68 7.03
N SER A 13 26.64 26.12 8.28
CA SER A 13 25.68 25.88 9.36
C SER A 13 24.48 26.80 9.11
N ALA A 14 23.52 26.32 8.32
CA ALA A 14 22.18 26.86 8.34
C ALA A 14 21.55 26.41 9.66
N ALA A 15 21.49 27.32 10.64
CA ALA A 15 20.67 27.13 11.83
C ALA A 15 19.21 27.13 11.38
N PHE A 16 18.69 25.95 11.05
CA PHE A 16 17.25 25.71 11.08
C PHE A 16 16.88 25.65 12.55
N THR A 17 16.23 26.71 13.01
CA THR A 17 15.54 26.69 14.29
C THR A 17 14.59 25.52 14.27
N SER A 18 14.78 24.59 15.19
CA SER A 18 13.78 23.59 15.53
C SER A 18 12.47 24.31 15.82
N SER A 19 11.51 24.21 14.91
CA SER A 19 10.12 24.42 15.26
C SER A 19 9.71 23.25 16.13
N GLY A 20 10.08 23.32 17.41
CA GLY A 20 9.43 22.54 18.44
C GLY A 20 7.96 22.91 18.39
N TRP A 21 7.10 21.94 18.09
CA TRP A 21 5.67 22.11 18.22
C TRP A 21 5.41 22.33 19.71
N ALA A 22 5.23 23.60 20.07
CA ALA A 22 4.76 23.95 21.38
C ALA A 22 3.32 23.43 21.49
N HIS A 23 3.09 22.52 22.44
CA HIS A 23 1.77 22.29 23.00
C HIS A 23 1.26 23.64 23.53
N ALA A 24 0.42 24.30 22.74
CA ALA A 24 -0.38 25.41 23.22
C ALA A 24 -1.60 24.79 23.91
N ASP A 25 -1.64 24.93 25.24
CA ASP A 25 -2.86 24.76 26.03
C ASP A 25 -3.91 25.75 25.50
N HIS A 26 -4.76 25.27 24.59
CA HIS A 26 -5.94 26.01 24.17
C HIS A 26 -7.11 25.64 25.08
N ALA A 27 -7.52 26.65 25.85
CA ALA A 27 -8.70 26.62 26.68
C ALA A 27 -9.92 26.08 25.89
N THR A 28 -10.54 25.06 26.48
CA THR A 28 -11.75 24.40 26.02
C THR A 28 -12.93 25.36 25.99
N ALA A 29 -13.27 25.86 24.81
CA ALA A 29 -14.61 26.37 24.52
C ALA A 29 -15.41 25.25 23.84
N SER A 30 -15.96 24.33 24.63
CA SER A 30 -16.97 23.38 24.16
C SER A 30 -18.29 24.13 23.94
N ALA A 31 -18.44 24.73 22.76
CA ALA A 31 -19.75 25.08 22.25
C ALA A 31 -20.32 23.82 21.60
N LYS A 32 -21.20 23.10 22.31
CA LYS A 32 -22.06 22.07 21.71
C LYS A 32 -22.97 22.75 20.69
N ALA A 33 -22.55 22.77 19.44
CA ALA A 33 -23.45 23.06 18.34
C ALA A 33 -24.27 21.80 18.08
N ASP A 34 -25.57 21.87 18.37
CA ASP A 34 -26.55 20.82 18.03
C ASP A 34 -26.72 20.81 16.51
N PHE A 35 -25.87 20.06 15.82
CA PHE A 35 -25.99 19.78 14.40
C PHE A 35 -26.83 18.52 14.16
N PRO A 36 -27.49 18.39 13.01
CA PRO A 36 -28.20 17.16 12.65
C PRO A 36 -27.18 16.03 12.51
N VAL A 37 -27.10 15.20 13.55
CA VAL A 37 -26.31 13.99 13.55
C VAL A 37 -26.96 12.99 12.61
N ARG A 38 -26.19 12.49 11.64
CA ARG A 38 -26.64 11.42 10.75
C ARG A 38 -26.52 10.09 11.50
N GLU A 39 -27.63 9.38 11.64
CA GLU A 39 -27.59 8.02 12.18
C GLU A 39 -26.91 7.10 11.16
N THR A 40 -25.91 6.34 11.59
CA THR A 40 -25.39 5.23 10.79
C THR A 40 -26.41 4.09 10.87
N SER A 41 -26.94 3.66 9.72
CA SER A 41 -28.01 2.66 9.69
C SER A 41 -27.43 1.26 9.58
N HIS A 42 -27.51 0.48 10.66
CA HIS A 42 -27.15 -0.95 10.71
C HIS A 42 -28.27 -1.76 11.38
N ALA A 43 -28.36 -3.06 11.06
CA ALA A 43 -29.52 -3.90 11.39
C ALA A 43 -29.88 -3.93 12.89
N ASP A 44 -28.86 -3.93 13.76
CA ASP A 44 -29.01 -4.00 15.20
C ASP A 44 -28.89 -2.64 15.90
N GLY A 45 -28.52 -1.59 15.16
CA GLY A 45 -28.38 -0.21 15.66
C GLY A 45 -27.28 0.00 16.70
N ILE A 46 -26.51 -1.04 17.06
CA ILE A 46 -25.38 -1.03 18.00
C ILE A 46 -24.23 -1.80 17.38
N LEU A 47 -23.02 -1.22 17.36
CA LEU A 47 -21.78 -1.84 16.93
C LEU A 47 -21.35 -2.83 18.01
N ALA A 48 -21.63 -4.11 17.79
CA ALA A 48 -21.26 -5.19 18.70
C ALA A 48 -19.74 -5.45 18.70
N VAL A 49 -19.26 -6.12 19.74
CA VAL A 49 -17.88 -6.59 19.80
C VAL A 49 -17.60 -7.52 18.61
N ASP A 50 -16.48 -7.29 17.96
CA ASP A 50 -15.98 -7.87 16.70
C ASP A 50 -16.77 -7.54 15.43
N GLU A 51 -17.87 -6.78 15.53
CA GLU A 51 -18.61 -6.28 14.37
C GLU A 51 -17.86 -5.12 13.70
N ALA A 52 -18.04 -5.00 12.38
CA ALA A 52 -17.56 -3.88 11.58
C ALA A 52 -18.71 -3.22 10.81
N TRP A 53 -18.73 -1.89 10.85
CA TRP A 53 -19.68 -1.04 10.12
C TRP A 53 -18.96 -0.31 8.99
N PHE A 54 -19.66 -0.13 7.87
CA PHE A 54 -19.19 0.58 6.69
C PHE A 54 -20.31 1.47 6.18
N TRP A 55 -20.01 2.74 5.88
CA TRP A 55 -21.00 3.66 5.34
C TRP A 55 -20.37 4.71 4.42
N ASP A 56 -21.19 5.25 3.53
CA ASP A 56 -20.80 6.34 2.63
C ASP A 56 -20.82 7.68 3.39
N GLY A 57 -19.75 8.46 3.24
CA GLY A 57 -19.61 9.77 3.86
C GLY A 57 -20.21 10.92 3.05
N GLY A 58 -20.45 10.69 1.77
CA GLY A 58 -20.84 11.67 0.78
C GLY A 58 -19.65 12.36 0.14
N THR A 59 -19.93 13.52 -0.49
CA THR A 59 -18.94 14.36 -1.16
C THR A 59 -18.88 15.72 -0.47
N LEU A 60 -17.67 16.22 -0.20
CA LEU A 60 -17.43 17.54 0.38
C LEU A 60 -16.59 18.40 -0.56
N ASP A 61 -16.77 19.70 -0.45
CA ASP A 61 -16.01 20.74 -1.17
C ASP A 61 -15.80 21.87 -0.15
N GLY A 62 -14.56 22.12 0.26
CA GLY A 62 -14.30 23.06 1.35
C GLY A 62 -12.88 23.03 1.92
N ARG A 63 -12.57 24.11 2.64
CA ARG A 63 -11.31 24.28 3.37
C ARG A 63 -11.61 24.76 4.79
N VAL A 64 -11.45 23.87 5.74
CA VAL A 64 -11.73 24.08 7.17
C VAL A 64 -10.46 23.73 7.96
N PRO A 65 -9.52 24.68 8.10
CA PRO A 65 -8.21 24.42 8.70
C PRO A 65 -8.25 24.17 10.21
N ASP A 66 -9.36 24.49 10.87
CA ASP A 66 -9.54 24.34 12.31
C ASP A 66 -10.97 23.85 12.61
N GLY A 67 -11.11 22.90 13.54
CA GLY A 67 -12.41 22.34 13.94
C GLY A 67 -13.41 23.37 14.49
N ALA A 68 -12.94 24.50 15.04
CA ALA A 68 -13.79 25.61 15.47
C ALA A 68 -14.44 26.37 14.30
N LEU A 69 -13.95 26.17 13.07
CA LEU A 69 -14.50 26.75 11.84
C LEU A 69 -15.48 25.82 11.12
N CYS A 70 -15.70 24.62 11.64
CA CYS A 70 -16.70 23.70 11.11
C CYS A 70 -18.08 24.37 11.03
N ASP A 71 -18.72 24.21 9.87
CA ASP A 71 -20.02 24.76 9.53
C ASP A 71 -20.10 26.30 9.49
N LEU A 72 -18.98 27.00 9.76
CA LEU A 72 -18.82 28.43 9.53
C LEU A 72 -18.23 28.72 8.14
N THR A 73 -17.20 27.96 7.74
CA THR A 73 -16.51 28.15 6.45
C THR A 73 -16.86 27.08 5.41
N ALA A 74 -17.14 25.85 5.85
CA ALA A 74 -17.73 24.78 5.04
C ALA A 74 -18.35 23.71 5.96
N PRO A 75 -19.27 22.86 5.45
CA PRO A 75 -19.92 21.83 6.26
C PRO A 75 -18.94 20.77 6.82
N CYS A 76 -19.14 20.37 8.07
CA CYS A 76 -18.46 19.23 8.69
C CYS A 76 -19.49 18.17 9.10
N PRO A 77 -19.78 17.15 8.27
CA PRO A 77 -20.79 16.15 8.59
C PRO A 77 -20.43 15.39 9.88
N VAL A 78 -21.45 15.10 10.68
CA VAL A 78 -21.35 14.34 11.93
C VAL A 78 -22.20 13.08 11.83
N PHE A 79 -21.63 11.95 12.21
CA PHE A 79 -22.25 10.63 12.21
C PHE A 79 -22.31 10.09 13.63
N ALA A 80 -23.40 9.40 14.00
CA ALA A 80 -23.49 8.68 15.26
C ALA A 80 -23.08 7.22 15.06
N VAL A 81 -22.34 6.67 16.03
CA VAL A 81 -22.06 5.23 16.14
C VAL A 81 -22.42 4.82 17.56
N GLU A 82 -23.40 3.96 17.71
CA GLU A 82 -23.74 3.38 19.02
C GLU A 82 -22.81 2.20 19.27
N VAL A 83 -22.05 2.21 20.35
CA VAL A 83 -20.98 1.24 20.62
C VAL A 83 -21.36 0.35 21.81
N ALA A 84 -21.20 -0.96 21.67
CA ALA A 84 -21.42 -1.89 22.77
C ALA A 84 -20.35 -1.76 23.88
N ASP A 85 -20.69 -2.18 25.10
CA ASP A 85 -19.70 -2.31 26.17
C ASP A 85 -18.72 -3.46 25.92
N GLY A 86 -17.51 -3.35 26.48
CA GLY A 86 -16.57 -4.47 26.62
C GLY A 86 -15.60 -4.69 25.47
N GLY A 87 -15.54 -3.77 24.50
CA GLY A 87 -14.48 -3.80 23.47
C GLY A 87 -13.10 -3.42 24.03
N ARG A 88 -12.06 -3.97 23.41
CA ARG A 88 -10.65 -3.63 23.67
C ARG A 88 -10.23 -2.36 22.95
N ARG A 89 -10.73 -2.14 21.73
CA ARG A 89 -10.43 -0.96 20.92
C ARG A 89 -11.58 -0.61 19.99
N LEU A 90 -11.94 0.67 19.91
CA LEU A 90 -12.79 1.21 18.86
C LEU A 90 -11.89 1.79 17.78
N ARG A 91 -12.15 1.42 16.52
CA ARG A 91 -11.49 1.94 15.34
C ARG A 91 -12.50 2.72 14.52
N VAL A 92 -12.11 3.90 14.03
CA VAL A 92 -12.92 4.70 13.12
C VAL A 92 -12.04 5.19 11.98
N GLY A 93 -12.24 4.63 10.80
CA GLY A 93 -11.41 4.88 9.63
C GLY A 93 -12.12 5.70 8.57
N ILE A 94 -11.34 6.45 7.80
CA ILE A 94 -11.76 7.16 6.58
C ILE A 94 -10.96 6.64 5.37
N ASP A 95 -11.59 6.64 4.20
CA ASP A 95 -10.98 6.30 2.91
C ASP A 95 -11.43 7.29 1.85
N THR A 96 -10.47 7.70 1.03
CA THR A 96 -10.67 8.55 -0.13
C THR A 96 -10.13 7.88 -1.39
N PRO A 97 -10.78 8.09 -2.55
CA PRO A 97 -10.27 7.60 -3.83
C PRO A 97 -8.91 8.16 -4.22
N GLU A 98 -8.60 9.37 -3.75
CA GLU A 98 -7.39 10.11 -4.08
C GLU A 98 -6.76 10.70 -2.82
N ARG A 99 -5.43 10.87 -2.84
CA ARG A 99 -4.65 11.48 -1.75
C ARG A 99 -4.44 12.99 -1.86
N LEU A 100 -5.06 13.63 -2.87
CA LEU A 100 -4.91 15.08 -3.12
C LEU A 100 -5.74 15.92 -2.15
N ASP A 101 -6.79 15.33 -1.59
CA ASP A 101 -7.73 16.00 -0.69
C ASP A 101 -7.52 15.51 0.74
N THR A 102 -7.34 16.49 1.64
CA THR A 102 -7.11 16.21 3.06
C THR A 102 -8.40 16.32 3.84
N PHE A 103 -8.80 15.20 4.42
CA PHE A 103 -9.87 15.04 5.38
C PHE A 103 -9.29 14.75 6.76
N VAL A 104 -9.95 15.28 7.79
CA VAL A 104 -9.66 14.96 9.18
C VAL A 104 -10.87 14.26 9.78
N VAL A 105 -10.64 13.11 10.40
CA VAL A 105 -11.65 12.36 11.15
C VAL A 105 -11.44 12.63 12.64
N GLU A 106 -12.50 13.04 13.33
CA GLU A 106 -12.49 13.36 14.77
C GLU A 106 -13.57 12.52 15.46
N VAL A 107 -13.17 11.78 16.49
CA VAL A 107 -14.03 10.87 17.25
C VAL A 107 -14.26 11.45 18.64
N PHE A 108 -15.53 11.62 19.00
CA PHE A 108 -15.94 12.13 20.30
C PHE A 108 -16.65 11.06 21.11
N ASP A 109 -16.31 10.98 22.39
CA ASP A 109 -16.89 10.06 23.36
C ASP A 109 -18.37 10.38 23.68
N PRO A 110 -19.10 9.51 24.41
CA PRO A 110 -20.49 9.76 24.77
C PRO A 110 -20.72 10.98 25.67
N GLN A 111 -19.68 11.53 26.28
CA GLN A 111 -19.73 12.77 27.06
C GLN A 111 -19.55 14.01 26.17
N GLY A 112 -19.11 13.82 24.92
CA GLY A 112 -18.86 14.85 23.92
C GLY A 112 -17.42 15.39 23.97
N ALA A 113 -16.50 14.71 24.64
CA ALA A 113 -15.08 15.06 24.61
C ALA A 113 -14.39 14.41 23.40
N LEU A 114 -13.40 15.08 22.81
CA LEU A 114 -12.60 14.53 21.72
C LEU A 114 -11.76 13.36 22.26
N ALA A 115 -12.07 12.15 21.82
CA ALA A 115 -11.35 10.94 22.21
C ALA A 115 -10.13 10.69 21.30
N GLY A 116 -10.18 11.11 20.04
CA GLY A 116 -9.06 11.03 19.11
C GLY A 116 -9.35 11.72 17.79
N SER A 117 -8.30 12.01 17.04
CA SER A 117 -8.38 12.60 15.70
C SER A 117 -7.23 12.13 14.83
N ASP A 118 -7.48 11.97 13.53
CA ASP A 118 -6.46 11.59 12.56
C ASP A 118 -6.70 12.26 11.19
N SER A 119 -5.66 12.38 10.38
CA SER A 119 -5.68 13.08 9.08
C SER A 119 -5.13 12.17 7.98
N ASN A 120 -5.83 12.10 6.84
CA ASN A 120 -5.33 11.37 5.67
C ASN A 120 -4.39 12.23 4.79
N ALA A 121 -3.73 13.26 5.35
CA ALA A 121 -2.89 14.15 4.58
C ALA A 121 -1.82 13.37 3.79
N ASN A 122 -1.86 13.45 2.46
CA ASN A 122 -1.00 12.69 1.54
C ASN A 122 -1.10 11.16 1.70
N GLN A 123 -2.22 10.66 2.24
CA GLN A 123 -2.59 9.25 2.36
C GLN A 123 -3.99 9.04 1.75
N PHE A 124 -4.33 7.80 1.41
CA PHE A 124 -5.69 7.44 0.98
C PHE A 124 -6.61 7.17 2.16
N ASN A 125 -6.02 6.79 3.29
CA ASN A 125 -6.73 6.33 4.47
C ASN A 125 -6.11 6.94 5.73
N SER A 126 -6.94 7.10 6.75
CA SER A 126 -6.49 7.36 8.12
C SER A 126 -7.48 6.72 9.10
N GLU A 127 -7.07 6.50 10.34
CA GLU A 127 -7.92 5.78 11.31
C GLU A 127 -7.61 6.17 12.75
N VAL A 128 -8.66 6.58 13.46
CA VAL A 128 -8.60 6.86 14.89
C VAL A 128 -8.72 5.56 15.67
N LEU A 129 -7.80 5.36 16.63
CA LEU A 129 -7.79 4.24 17.56
C LEU A 129 -8.13 4.73 18.96
N VAL A 130 -9.16 4.17 19.58
CA VAL A 130 -9.56 4.47 20.95
C VAL A 130 -9.51 3.19 21.77
N ASP A 131 -8.54 3.09 22.68
CA ASP A 131 -8.40 1.94 23.56
C ASP A 131 -9.45 1.94 24.67
N ALA A 132 -9.94 0.75 25.03
CA ALA A 132 -10.94 0.51 26.08
C ALA A 132 -12.16 1.47 26.00
N PRO A 133 -12.86 1.54 24.86
CA PRO A 133 -14.02 2.42 24.68
C PRO A 133 -15.14 2.05 25.66
N VAL A 134 -15.80 3.07 26.21
CA VAL A 134 -17.07 2.89 26.95
C VAL A 134 -18.22 2.64 25.97
N GLY A 135 -19.21 1.84 26.39
CA GLY A 135 -20.44 1.70 25.63
C GLY A 135 -21.25 3.01 25.61
N GLY A 136 -22.03 3.17 24.55
CA GLY A 136 -22.94 4.31 24.35
C GLY A 136 -22.78 4.99 23.00
N ARG A 137 -23.35 6.19 22.89
CA ARG A 137 -23.41 6.95 21.63
C ARG A 137 -22.16 7.77 21.39
N TRP A 138 -21.32 7.33 20.46
CA TRP A 138 -20.16 8.07 19.98
C TRP A 138 -20.54 8.95 18.78
N THR A 139 -19.76 10.00 18.53
CA THR A 139 -19.93 10.82 17.32
C THR A 139 -18.63 10.95 16.53
N VAL A 140 -18.74 10.86 15.21
CA VAL A 140 -17.64 10.95 14.26
C VAL A 140 -17.87 12.19 13.42
N ARG A 141 -17.00 13.20 13.53
CA ARG A 141 -17.02 14.39 12.69
C ARG A 141 -15.96 14.27 11.61
N VAL A 142 -16.34 14.56 10.38
CA VAL A 142 -15.40 14.64 9.25
C VAL A 142 -15.25 16.09 8.84
N ARG A 143 -14.01 16.56 8.81
CA ARG A 143 -13.64 17.95 8.48
C ARG A 143 -12.87 17.99 7.16
N PRO A 144 -13.33 18.77 6.15
CA PRO A 144 -12.60 18.96 4.91
C PRO A 144 -11.49 20.00 5.12
N GLU A 145 -10.32 19.58 5.56
CA GLU A 145 -9.18 20.48 5.83
C GLU A 145 -8.71 21.17 4.56
N ALA A 146 -8.56 20.42 3.48
CA ALA A 146 -8.28 20.92 2.15
C ALA A 146 -8.87 19.98 1.09
N VAL A 147 -10.14 20.19 0.74
CA VAL A 147 -10.90 19.29 -0.15
C VAL A 147 -11.50 20.05 -1.33
N THR A 148 -11.33 19.53 -2.55
CA THR A 148 -11.88 20.05 -3.80
C THR A 148 -12.85 19.04 -4.42
N ARG A 149 -14.09 18.99 -3.90
CA ARG A 149 -15.14 18.05 -4.35
C ARG A 149 -14.65 16.59 -4.39
N ALA A 150 -14.36 16.05 -3.22
CA ALA A 150 -13.99 14.64 -3.09
C ALA A 150 -15.00 13.86 -2.26
N SER A 151 -15.23 12.60 -2.67
CA SER A 151 -15.99 11.63 -1.91
C SER A 151 -15.12 10.94 -0.87
N PHE A 152 -15.73 10.54 0.23
CA PHE A 152 -15.09 9.71 1.24
C PHE A 152 -16.07 8.64 1.73
N ARG A 153 -15.52 7.55 2.24
CA ARG A 153 -16.28 6.51 2.96
C ARG A 153 -15.67 6.30 4.34
N LEU A 154 -16.46 5.75 5.23
CA LEU A 154 -16.11 5.55 6.62
C LEU A 154 -16.30 4.09 7.02
N ARG A 155 -15.55 3.68 8.03
CA ARG A 155 -15.72 2.38 8.69
C ARG A 155 -15.55 2.52 10.19
N ALA A 156 -16.13 1.60 10.93
CA ALA A 156 -15.85 1.44 12.35
C ALA A 156 -15.78 -0.03 12.74
N LYS A 157 -14.97 -0.38 13.74
CA LYS A 157 -14.93 -1.72 14.34
C LYS A 157 -14.70 -1.61 15.84
N LEU A 158 -15.43 -2.43 16.60
CA LEU A 158 -15.17 -2.66 18.01
C LEU A 158 -14.43 -3.99 18.16
N GLU A 159 -13.16 -3.98 18.53
CA GLU A 159 -12.33 -5.18 18.57
C GLU A 159 -12.36 -5.85 19.95
N SER A 160 -12.43 -7.18 20.01
CA SER A 160 -12.18 -7.95 21.25
C SER A 160 -10.70 -8.30 21.46
N GLU A 161 -9.91 -8.31 20.40
CA GLU A 161 -8.49 -8.64 20.37
C GLU A 161 -7.78 -7.72 19.37
N LEU A 162 -6.58 -7.25 19.74
CA LEU A 162 -5.81 -6.35 18.88
C LEU A 162 -5.11 -7.15 17.76
N PRO A 163 -5.00 -6.63 16.52
CA PRO A 163 -4.29 -7.31 15.44
C PRO A 163 -2.87 -7.74 15.80
N GLU A 164 -2.16 -6.92 16.58
CA GLU A 164 -0.79 -7.17 17.04
C GLU A 164 -0.71 -8.36 18.01
N GLU A 165 -1.81 -8.71 18.69
CA GLU A 165 -1.88 -9.82 19.65
C GLU A 165 -2.10 -11.17 18.94
N ARG A 166 -2.83 -11.18 17.81
CA ARG A 166 -3.23 -12.41 17.07
C ARG A 166 -2.06 -13.31 16.68
N PHE A 167 -0.90 -12.70 16.45
CA PHE A 167 0.28 -13.40 15.97
C PHE A 167 1.29 -13.74 17.07
N THR A 168 0.99 -13.36 18.32
CA THR A 168 1.85 -13.61 19.48
C THR A 168 1.47 -14.92 20.19
N GLY A 169 2.48 -15.67 20.62
CA GLY A 169 2.28 -16.88 21.43
C GLY A 169 2.11 -18.18 20.64
N GLY A 170 2.06 -19.29 21.40
CA GLY A 170 2.05 -20.65 20.86
C GLY A 170 3.44 -21.16 20.45
N ALA A 171 3.48 -22.14 19.56
CA ALA A 171 4.73 -22.64 18.99
C ALA A 171 5.35 -21.60 18.06
N ARG A 172 6.68 -21.50 18.08
CA ARG A 172 7.45 -20.63 17.19
C ARG A 172 7.08 -20.89 15.72
N ARG A 173 6.57 -19.86 15.04
CA ARG A 173 6.27 -19.84 13.60
C ARG A 173 6.76 -18.54 12.98
N ALA A 174 7.20 -18.59 11.73
CA ALA A 174 7.55 -17.38 10.99
C ALA A 174 6.28 -16.59 10.67
N LEU A 175 6.37 -15.27 10.82
CA LEU A 175 5.38 -14.30 10.39
C LEU A 175 5.95 -13.67 9.12
N LEU A 176 5.45 -14.12 7.97
CA LEU A 176 5.95 -13.71 6.66
C LEU A 176 4.99 -12.69 6.02
N PRO A 177 5.50 -11.74 5.22
CA PRO A 177 4.66 -10.88 4.40
C PRO A 177 3.94 -11.69 3.30
N ASN A 178 2.91 -11.07 2.73
CA ASN A 178 2.24 -11.54 1.52
C ASN A 178 2.06 -10.35 0.59
N LEU A 179 3.02 -10.15 -0.29
CA LEU A 179 3.07 -9.01 -1.17
C LEU A 179 2.08 -9.22 -2.30
N ARG A 180 1.25 -8.20 -2.52
CA ARG A 180 0.42 -8.06 -3.71
C ARG A 180 0.64 -6.70 -4.31
N THR A 181 0.05 -6.45 -5.47
CA THR A 181 0.08 -5.14 -6.11
C THR A 181 -1.30 -4.51 -6.14
N VAL A 182 -1.36 -3.19 -6.01
CA VAL A 182 -2.53 -2.41 -6.41
C VAL A 182 -2.68 -2.57 -7.93
N PRO A 183 -3.82 -3.06 -8.46
CA PRO A 183 -3.99 -3.20 -9.89
C PRO A 183 -3.82 -1.86 -10.61
N PRO A 184 -3.03 -1.78 -11.70
CA PRO A 184 -2.74 -0.53 -12.38
C PRO A 184 -3.99 0.29 -12.69
N TYR A 185 -3.93 1.60 -12.45
CA TYR A 185 -5.03 2.52 -12.69
C TYR A 185 -4.50 3.93 -13.01
N GLU A 186 -5.41 4.88 -13.26
CA GLU A 186 -5.04 6.28 -13.52
C GLU A 186 -4.07 6.43 -14.70
N PHE A 187 -4.43 5.82 -15.82
CA PHE A 187 -3.59 5.76 -17.02
C PHE A 187 -3.49 7.10 -17.75
N THR A 188 -2.28 7.42 -18.23
CA THR A 188 -2.04 8.62 -19.05
C THR A 188 -0.81 8.47 -19.94
N PHE A 189 -0.75 9.25 -21.03
CA PHE A 189 0.46 9.46 -21.84
C PHE A 189 1.15 10.78 -21.49
N VAL A 190 0.75 11.47 -20.43
CA VAL A 190 1.30 12.78 -20.07
C VAL A 190 2.32 12.61 -18.95
N ALA A 191 3.55 13.04 -19.17
CA ALA A 191 4.56 13.15 -18.14
C ALA A 191 4.58 14.56 -17.51
N PRO A 192 5.01 14.68 -16.24
CA PRO A 192 5.38 15.96 -15.68
C PRO A 192 6.65 16.50 -16.36
N ALA A 193 6.75 17.83 -16.44
CA ALA A 193 7.93 18.50 -17.00
C ALA A 193 9.00 18.85 -15.96
N ASN A 194 8.69 18.68 -14.67
CA ASN A 194 9.56 19.09 -13.59
C ASN A 194 10.72 18.09 -13.44
N PRO A 195 11.99 18.52 -13.55
CA PRO A 195 13.14 17.63 -13.30
C PRO A 195 13.30 17.25 -11.82
N LEU A 196 12.54 17.87 -10.92
CA LEU A 196 12.43 17.53 -9.50
C LEU A 196 11.30 16.51 -9.25
N ASN A 197 10.87 15.79 -10.27
CA ASN A 197 9.74 14.86 -10.22
C ASN A 197 9.92 13.62 -9.33
N GLY A 198 11.15 13.31 -8.94
CA GLY A 198 11.45 12.25 -7.97
C GLY A 198 11.53 12.74 -6.53
N LEU A 199 11.49 14.05 -6.26
CA LEU A 199 11.58 14.54 -4.88
C LEU A 199 10.38 14.09 -4.05
N TYR A 200 10.67 13.84 -2.77
CA TYR A 200 9.76 13.42 -1.71
C TYR A 200 8.39 14.13 -1.77
N PRO A 201 7.27 13.46 -1.40
CA PRO A 201 5.92 14.02 -1.41
C PRO A 201 5.81 15.48 -0.92
N PRO A 202 4.78 16.23 -1.35
CA PRO A 202 3.53 15.75 -1.95
C PRO A 202 3.56 15.61 -3.48
N ASP A 203 2.78 14.66 -3.99
CA ASP A 203 2.54 14.45 -5.43
C ASP A 203 2.00 15.69 -6.15
N THR A 204 1.43 16.65 -5.43
CA THR A 204 0.97 17.95 -5.97
C THR A 204 2.10 18.80 -6.56
N ILE A 205 3.37 18.43 -6.37
CA ILE A 205 4.54 19.19 -6.85
C ILE A 205 4.85 18.90 -8.34
N ASN A 206 4.23 17.87 -8.95
CA ASN A 206 4.55 17.43 -10.32
C ASN A 206 3.30 17.28 -11.22
N PRO A 207 2.58 18.38 -11.50
CA PRO A 207 1.40 18.31 -12.35
C PRO A 207 1.75 17.85 -13.77
N PRO A 208 0.79 17.21 -14.49
CA PRO A 208 0.96 16.89 -15.90
C PRO A 208 1.36 18.13 -16.69
N LEU A 209 2.32 18.01 -17.62
CA LEU A 209 2.55 19.07 -18.59
C LEU A 209 1.57 18.92 -19.75
N GLU A 210 0.42 19.59 -19.65
CA GLU A 210 -0.52 19.73 -20.74
C GLU A 210 -0.97 21.19 -20.87
N VAL A 211 -0.84 21.75 -22.07
CA VAL A 211 -1.26 23.12 -22.36
C VAL A 211 -2.11 23.12 -23.62
N ALA A 212 -3.36 23.56 -23.49
CA ALA A 212 -4.33 23.64 -24.59
C ALA A 212 -4.51 22.30 -25.35
N GLY A 213 -4.55 21.18 -24.62
CA GLY A 213 -4.70 19.84 -25.21
C GLY A 213 -3.40 19.25 -25.79
N ILE A 214 -2.27 19.93 -25.60
CA ILE A 214 -0.95 19.48 -26.07
C ILE A 214 -0.17 18.94 -24.87
N ALA A 215 0.11 17.64 -24.88
CA ALA A 215 1.02 16.96 -23.96
C ALA A 215 2.35 16.68 -24.66
N PRO A 216 3.37 17.56 -24.53
CA PRO A 216 4.60 17.45 -25.30
C PRO A 216 5.57 16.38 -24.77
N LEU A 217 5.31 15.81 -23.59
CA LEU A 217 6.13 14.79 -22.96
C LEU A 217 5.26 13.62 -22.52
N SER A 218 5.65 12.41 -22.89
CA SER A 218 5.09 11.16 -22.33
C SER A 218 6.02 10.49 -21.32
N CYS A 219 7.32 10.68 -21.48
CA CYS A 219 8.37 10.19 -20.60
C CYS A 219 9.10 11.33 -19.90
N THR A 220 9.65 11.06 -18.72
CA THR A 220 10.52 11.99 -17.98
C THR A 220 11.95 11.92 -18.52
N ALA A 221 12.79 12.91 -18.18
CA ALA A 221 14.12 13.03 -18.78
C ALA A 221 15.05 11.83 -18.46
N ASP A 222 14.94 11.27 -17.26
CA ASP A 222 15.65 10.07 -16.82
C ASP A 222 15.14 8.80 -17.51
N GLU A 223 13.83 8.72 -17.76
CA GLU A 223 13.23 7.59 -18.50
C GLU A 223 13.66 7.59 -19.98
N MET A 224 13.76 8.76 -20.61
CA MET A 224 14.25 8.89 -21.99
C MET A 224 15.77 8.74 -22.13
N ALA A 225 16.52 8.93 -21.03
CA ALA A 225 17.97 8.90 -21.09
C ALA A 225 18.47 7.52 -21.59
N PRO A 226 19.56 7.45 -22.38
CA PRO A 226 20.06 6.19 -22.90
C PRO A 226 20.35 5.17 -21.78
N PRO A 227 20.10 3.87 -22.01
CA PRO A 227 20.46 2.82 -21.05
C PRO A 227 21.94 2.83 -20.67
N SER A 228 22.82 3.26 -21.58
CA SER A 228 24.25 3.41 -21.31
C SER A 228 24.61 4.49 -20.28
N LEU A 229 23.65 5.34 -19.91
CA LEU A 229 23.78 6.35 -18.85
C LEU A 229 22.90 5.99 -17.63
N GLY A 230 22.29 4.81 -17.62
CA GLY A 230 21.36 4.36 -16.59
C GLY A 230 19.94 4.93 -16.71
N GLY A 231 19.57 5.45 -17.88
CA GLY A 231 18.18 5.81 -18.16
C GLY A 231 17.36 4.64 -18.71
N GLY A 232 16.05 4.85 -18.88
CA GLY A 232 15.13 3.82 -19.38
C GLY A 232 15.23 3.57 -20.89
N GLY A 233 15.81 4.50 -21.66
CA GLY A 233 15.78 4.47 -23.13
C GLY A 233 14.37 4.60 -23.73
N ALA A 234 13.41 5.07 -22.94
CA ALA A 234 12.02 5.08 -23.31
C ALA A 234 11.70 6.13 -24.38
N VAL A 235 10.81 5.79 -25.31
CA VAL A 235 10.42 6.68 -26.41
C VAL A 235 8.96 7.13 -26.33
N ASP A 236 8.05 6.29 -25.82
CA ASP A 236 6.68 6.69 -25.52
C ASP A 236 6.16 5.93 -24.30
N CYS A 237 5.88 6.65 -23.21
CA CYS A 237 5.54 6.02 -21.94
C CYS A 237 4.03 6.00 -21.73
N LEU A 238 3.47 4.79 -21.62
CA LEU A 238 2.14 4.58 -21.05
C LEU A 238 2.29 4.55 -19.53
N ARG A 239 1.88 5.64 -18.87
CA ARG A 239 2.03 5.83 -17.42
C ARG A 239 0.80 5.37 -16.66
N PHE A 240 0.97 4.94 -15.42
CA PHE A 240 -0.10 4.48 -14.55
C PHE A 240 0.31 4.52 -13.08
N THR A 241 -0.68 4.49 -12.20
CA THR A 241 -0.53 4.40 -10.76
C THR A 241 -0.60 2.93 -10.33
N SER A 242 0.33 2.49 -9.47
CA SER A 242 0.40 1.13 -8.89
C SER A 242 1.33 1.15 -7.66
N GLY A 243 1.40 0.04 -6.93
CA GLY A 243 2.38 -0.16 -5.87
C GLY A 243 2.14 -1.43 -5.04
N PRO A 244 3.07 -1.79 -4.15
CA PRO A 244 2.98 -2.99 -3.33
C PRO A 244 2.02 -2.84 -2.15
N ILE A 245 1.46 -3.97 -1.72
CA ILE A 245 0.58 -4.15 -0.57
C ILE A 245 1.10 -5.36 0.21
N ASN A 246 1.12 -5.31 1.53
CA ASN A 246 1.39 -6.47 2.36
C ASN A 246 0.09 -6.96 3.04
N LEU A 247 -0.38 -8.14 2.66
CA LEU A 247 -1.55 -8.81 3.26
C LEU A 247 -1.18 -10.02 4.12
N GLY A 248 0.11 -10.21 4.38
CA GLY A 248 0.61 -11.33 5.17
C GLY A 248 0.54 -11.06 6.67
N PRO A 249 0.68 -12.11 7.49
CA PRO A 249 0.71 -11.96 8.95
C PRO A 249 2.00 -11.33 9.50
N GLY A 250 3.03 -11.14 8.67
CA GLY A 250 4.29 -10.52 9.06
C GLY A 250 4.60 -9.26 8.27
N ILE A 251 5.41 -8.38 8.86
CA ILE A 251 5.88 -7.18 8.20
C ILE A 251 6.85 -7.53 7.07
N TYR A 252 6.79 -6.77 5.98
CA TYR A 252 7.89 -6.72 5.02
C TYR A 252 8.96 -5.82 5.64
N ASP A 253 10.11 -6.38 5.99
CA ASP A 253 11.18 -5.69 6.71
C ASP A 253 12.54 -6.05 6.12
N MET A 254 13.11 -5.11 5.38
CA MET A 254 14.41 -5.26 4.74
C MET A 254 15.44 -4.32 5.36
N ARG A 255 16.61 -4.86 5.68
CA ARG A 255 17.71 -4.15 6.34
C ARG A 255 18.94 -4.04 5.44
N PHE A 256 19.62 -2.91 5.52
CA PHE A 256 20.89 -2.68 4.85
C PHE A 256 21.77 -1.66 5.58
N SER A 257 23.06 -1.61 5.24
CA SER A 257 23.98 -0.60 5.79
C SER A 257 25.04 -0.23 4.76
N LEU A 258 24.84 0.90 4.07
CA LEU A 258 25.79 1.40 3.08
C LEU A 258 27.20 1.57 3.64
N LEU A 259 27.33 2.12 4.84
CA LEU A 259 28.65 2.34 5.43
C LEU A 259 29.38 1.01 5.71
N GLU A 260 28.69 0.05 6.30
CA GLU A 260 29.28 -1.26 6.60
C GLU A 260 29.61 -2.01 5.32
N ASP A 261 28.71 -2.00 4.34
CA ASP A 261 28.92 -2.64 3.05
C ASP A 261 30.07 -2.02 2.25
N ALA A 262 30.19 -0.69 2.28
CA ALA A 262 31.31 0.01 1.63
C ALA A 262 32.65 -0.32 2.28
N LEU A 263 32.69 -0.42 3.63
CA LEU A 263 33.89 -0.82 4.37
C LEU A 263 34.26 -2.30 4.13
N ALA A 264 33.26 -3.16 3.98
CA ALA A 264 33.42 -4.58 3.66
C ALA A 264 33.74 -4.83 2.18
N GLY A 265 33.53 -3.84 1.30
CA GLY A 265 33.70 -3.97 -0.14
C GLY A 265 32.56 -4.74 -0.82
N THR A 266 31.40 -4.86 -0.18
CA THR A 266 30.18 -5.49 -0.70
C THR A 266 29.23 -4.49 -1.35
N ALA A 267 29.37 -3.19 -1.07
CA ALA A 267 28.74 -2.13 -1.84
C ALA A 267 29.65 -1.60 -2.96
N TYR A 268 29.07 -1.30 -4.12
CA TYR A 268 29.81 -0.80 -5.28
C TYR A 268 29.04 0.31 -6.02
N LEU A 269 29.76 1.11 -6.81
CA LEU A 269 29.17 2.08 -7.73
C LEU A 269 28.72 1.37 -9.01
N ASN A 270 27.45 1.46 -9.36
CA ASN A 270 26.96 0.93 -10.63
C ASN A 270 27.08 2.01 -11.71
N LEU A 271 28.19 1.96 -12.46
CA LEU A 271 28.49 2.96 -13.49
C LEU A 271 27.57 2.86 -14.73
N GLU A 272 26.96 1.70 -14.95
CA GLU A 272 26.05 1.47 -16.09
C GLU A 272 24.64 2.00 -15.80
N GLU A 273 24.24 2.02 -14.52
CA GLU A 273 22.91 2.46 -14.07
C GLU A 273 22.97 3.73 -13.18
N LEU A 274 23.87 4.68 -13.47
CA LEU A 274 24.14 5.81 -12.59
C LEU A 274 22.92 6.66 -12.22
N LEU A 275 21.92 6.78 -13.11
CA LEU A 275 20.70 7.55 -12.87
C LEU A 275 19.60 6.78 -12.14
N ALA A 276 19.71 5.46 -12.03
CA ALA A 276 18.70 4.60 -11.43
C ALA A 276 19.19 3.92 -10.14
N ARG A 277 20.43 3.42 -10.12
CA ARG A 277 20.98 2.56 -9.06
C ARG A 277 22.44 2.92 -8.76
N THR A 278 22.72 4.17 -8.41
CA THR A 278 24.09 4.74 -8.34
C THR A 278 25.03 3.93 -7.45
N VAL A 279 24.55 3.48 -6.30
CA VAL A 279 25.27 2.66 -5.34
C VAL A 279 24.42 1.42 -5.08
N VAL A 280 25.02 0.23 -5.14
CA VAL A 280 24.31 -1.04 -4.93
C VAL A 280 25.02 -1.83 -3.83
N GLY A 281 24.27 -2.44 -2.93
CA GLY A 281 24.79 -3.34 -1.89
C GLY A 281 23.80 -4.45 -1.52
N PRO A 282 24.22 -5.43 -0.71
CA PRO A 282 23.37 -6.54 -0.29
C PRO A 282 22.32 -6.10 0.73
N LYS A 283 21.15 -6.73 0.69
CA LYS A 283 20.04 -6.47 1.61
C LYS A 283 19.61 -7.76 2.29
N LEU A 284 19.22 -7.67 3.56
CA LEU A 284 18.72 -8.81 4.34
C LEU A 284 17.23 -8.61 4.64
N GLN A 285 16.44 -9.67 4.59
CA GLN A 285 15.10 -9.69 5.18
C GLN A 285 15.20 -10.04 6.65
N ALA A 286 14.53 -9.26 7.51
CA ALA A 286 14.26 -9.62 8.89
C ALA A 286 12.99 -10.49 8.95
N VAL A 287 13.15 -11.79 9.17
CA VAL A 287 12.05 -12.73 9.38
C VAL A 287 11.65 -12.69 10.85
N HIS A 288 10.47 -12.15 11.12
CA HIS A 288 9.90 -12.08 12.46
C HIS A 288 9.19 -13.38 12.81
N PHE A 289 9.25 -13.80 14.08
CA PHE A 289 8.60 -15.01 14.57
C PHE A 289 7.61 -14.71 15.68
N SER A 290 6.61 -15.59 15.85
CA SER A 290 5.53 -15.46 16.84
C SER A 290 5.97 -15.44 18.31
N ASP A 291 7.22 -15.79 18.59
CA ASP A 291 7.84 -15.72 19.92
C ASP A 291 8.65 -14.43 20.14
N GLY A 292 8.62 -13.51 19.17
CA GLY A 292 9.37 -12.26 19.16
C GLY A 292 10.82 -12.38 18.70
N SER A 293 11.29 -13.59 18.35
CA SER A 293 12.62 -13.74 17.74
C SER A 293 12.65 -13.24 16.30
N VAL A 294 13.83 -12.82 15.84
CA VAL A 294 14.06 -12.36 14.47
C VAL A 294 15.26 -13.12 13.89
N GLU A 295 15.14 -13.61 12.66
CA GLU A 295 16.25 -14.16 11.87
C GLU A 295 16.49 -13.30 10.64
N PHE A 296 17.74 -13.18 10.20
CA PHE A 296 18.09 -12.44 9.00
C PHE A 296 18.48 -13.38 7.88
N ILE A 297 17.86 -13.22 6.71
CA ILE A 297 18.16 -13.99 5.51
C ILE A 297 18.52 -13.06 4.34
N PRO A 298 19.35 -13.49 3.37
CA PRO A 298 19.59 -12.70 2.16
C PRO A 298 18.30 -12.44 1.38
N ALA A 299 18.11 -11.21 0.91
CA ALA A 299 16.88 -10.79 0.21
C ALA A 299 17.15 -9.88 -1.01
N GLY A 300 18.27 -10.12 -1.71
CA GLY A 300 18.66 -9.34 -2.89
C GLY A 300 19.52 -8.13 -2.55
N THR A 301 19.27 -7.02 -3.25
CA THR A 301 20.10 -5.81 -3.20
C THR A 301 19.27 -4.57 -2.90
N TYR A 302 19.87 -3.60 -2.23
CA TYR A 302 19.36 -2.23 -2.19
C TYR A 302 20.17 -1.37 -3.15
N SER A 303 19.60 -0.23 -3.57
CA SER A 303 20.36 0.78 -4.28
C SER A 303 20.00 2.21 -3.89
N PHE A 304 20.92 3.15 -4.08
CA PHE A 304 20.63 4.58 -3.98
C PHE A 304 20.12 5.12 -5.32
N HIS A 305 18.92 5.71 -5.32
CA HIS A 305 18.30 6.28 -6.52
C HIS A 305 18.45 7.81 -6.53
N PRO A 306 19.28 8.38 -7.41
CA PRO A 306 19.66 9.80 -7.32
C PRO A 306 18.51 10.75 -7.68
N VAL A 307 17.58 10.33 -8.53
CA VAL A 307 16.39 11.14 -8.87
C VAL A 307 15.39 11.20 -7.71
N HIS A 308 15.28 10.12 -6.92
CA HIS A 308 14.37 10.05 -5.78
C HIS A 308 15.04 10.48 -4.47
N PHE A 309 16.37 10.53 -4.47
CA PHE A 309 17.22 10.92 -3.36
C PHE A 309 17.08 10.06 -2.09
N HIS A 310 16.76 8.77 -2.27
CA HIS A 310 16.70 7.79 -1.18
C HIS A 310 17.09 6.39 -1.68
N PHE A 311 17.24 5.46 -0.74
CA PHE A 311 17.50 4.06 -1.02
C PHE A 311 16.22 3.31 -1.41
N HIS A 312 16.38 2.32 -2.27
CA HIS A 312 15.33 1.48 -2.80
C HIS A 312 15.62 0.00 -2.53
N ASP A 313 14.56 -0.79 -2.40
CA ASP A 313 14.63 -2.22 -2.71
C ASP A 313 14.65 -2.41 -4.24
N ASP A 314 15.71 -3.03 -4.75
CA ASP A 314 15.86 -3.26 -6.18
C ASP A 314 14.89 -4.33 -6.69
N TYR A 315 14.26 -4.06 -7.84
CA TYR A 315 13.43 -5.02 -8.59
C TYR A 315 12.17 -5.51 -7.86
N VAL A 316 11.78 -4.88 -6.74
CA VAL A 316 10.58 -5.27 -6.00
C VAL A 316 9.29 -5.03 -6.78
N LEU A 317 9.28 -4.17 -7.80
CA LEU A 317 8.10 -3.91 -8.63
C LEU A 317 8.47 -3.89 -10.12
N SER A 318 7.80 -4.75 -10.90
CA SER A 318 8.01 -4.92 -12.34
C SER A 318 6.71 -4.77 -13.11
N PHE A 319 6.80 -4.32 -14.37
CA PHE A 319 5.66 -4.05 -15.22
C PHE A 319 5.80 -4.69 -16.61
N GLU A 320 4.70 -5.21 -17.13
CA GLU A 320 4.67 -5.81 -18.47
C GLU A 320 3.48 -5.27 -19.26
N LEU A 321 3.68 -5.13 -20.57
CA LEU A 321 2.61 -4.76 -21.51
C LEU A 321 2.42 -5.89 -22.52
N TYR A 322 1.17 -6.33 -22.67
CA TYR A 322 0.76 -7.30 -23.68
C TYR A 322 -0.30 -6.70 -24.61
N ALA A 323 -0.11 -6.84 -25.91
CA ALA A 323 -1.16 -6.60 -26.90
C ALA A 323 -2.16 -7.77 -26.89
N VAL A 324 -3.45 -7.44 -26.92
CA VAL A 324 -4.54 -8.41 -27.00
C VAL A 324 -4.91 -8.65 -28.46
N THR A 325 -4.77 -9.90 -28.90
CA THR A 325 -4.94 -10.31 -30.30
C THR A 325 -6.26 -11.03 -30.55
N ASP A 326 -6.89 -11.60 -29.53
CA ASP A 326 -8.17 -12.31 -29.64
C ASP A 326 -9.06 -12.08 -28.41
N PRO A 327 -9.63 -10.88 -28.25
CA PRO A 327 -10.40 -10.53 -27.05
C PRO A 327 -11.67 -11.37 -26.87
N GLU A 328 -12.25 -11.87 -27.97
CA GLU A 328 -13.54 -12.58 -27.99
C GLU A 328 -13.42 -14.07 -27.65
N HIS A 329 -12.23 -14.68 -27.75
CA HIS A 329 -12.03 -16.13 -27.54
C HIS A 329 -10.95 -16.46 -26.50
N GLY A 330 -10.90 -15.72 -25.40
CA GLY A 330 -10.02 -16.04 -24.27
C GLY A 330 -8.65 -15.35 -24.28
N GLY A 331 -8.48 -14.31 -25.11
CA GLY A 331 -7.42 -13.32 -24.92
C GLY A 331 -6.02 -13.76 -25.34
N GLY A 332 -5.79 -13.99 -26.63
CA GLY A 332 -4.42 -14.18 -27.12
C GLY A 332 -3.52 -12.98 -26.76
N LEU A 333 -2.49 -13.18 -25.94
CA LEU A 333 -1.55 -12.15 -25.50
C LEU A 333 -0.22 -12.22 -26.25
N THR A 334 0.27 -11.08 -26.74
CA THR A 334 1.63 -10.96 -27.30
C THR A 334 2.39 -9.87 -26.55
N PRO A 335 3.62 -10.13 -26.05
CA PRO A 335 4.44 -9.09 -25.42
C PRO A 335 4.59 -7.88 -26.34
N ALA A 336 4.35 -6.69 -25.81
CA ALA A 336 4.31 -5.43 -26.55
C ALA A 336 5.23 -4.36 -25.95
N GLY A 337 5.56 -4.47 -24.66
CA GLY A 337 6.44 -3.54 -23.98
C GLY A 337 6.84 -4.06 -22.61
N LEU A 338 7.90 -3.48 -22.07
CA LEU A 338 8.36 -3.75 -20.71
C LEU A 338 8.46 -2.42 -19.97
N GLY A 339 8.34 -2.49 -18.65
CA GLY A 339 8.64 -1.41 -17.74
C GLY A 339 9.18 -2.01 -16.46
N THR A 340 10.13 -1.33 -15.82
CA THR A 340 10.57 -1.75 -14.49
C THR A 340 10.68 -0.51 -13.63
N LYS A 341 10.31 -0.67 -12.36
CA LYS A 341 10.73 0.27 -11.34
C LYS A 341 12.10 -0.20 -10.84
N SER A 342 13.13 0.60 -11.09
CA SER A 342 14.51 0.38 -10.62
C SER A 342 14.58 -0.02 -9.14
N GLY A 343 13.72 0.57 -8.32
CA GLY A 343 13.39 0.07 -7.00
C GLY A 343 12.38 0.95 -6.24
N PHE A 344 12.06 0.56 -5.00
CA PHE A 344 10.96 1.13 -4.22
C PHE A 344 11.36 1.43 -2.76
N CYS A 345 10.84 2.53 -2.19
CA CYS A 345 10.93 2.83 -0.76
C CYS A 345 9.50 2.77 -0.22
N PRO A 346 9.10 1.67 0.45
CA PRO A 346 7.72 1.54 0.88
C PRO A 346 7.38 2.43 2.08
N ALA A 347 6.14 2.92 2.07
CA ALA A 347 5.50 3.66 3.15
C ALA A 347 4.01 3.28 3.28
N ASP A 348 3.51 3.30 4.51
CA ASP A 348 2.10 3.04 4.81
C ASP A 348 1.21 4.21 4.34
N GLN A 349 0.67 4.11 3.12
CA GLN A 349 -0.15 5.16 2.49
C GLN A 349 -1.61 4.79 2.31
N LEU A 350 -1.92 3.49 2.32
CA LEU A 350 -3.28 2.97 2.22
C LEU A 350 -3.42 1.65 2.97
N PHE A 351 -4.67 1.29 3.31
CA PHE A 351 -4.98 -0.06 3.74
C PHE A 351 -5.01 -1.00 2.53
N GLY A 352 -4.39 -2.17 2.63
CA GLY A 352 -4.38 -3.18 1.57
C GLY A 352 -5.75 -3.82 1.31
N ASP A 353 -6.59 -3.87 2.34
CA ASP A 353 -7.98 -4.28 2.28
C ASP A 353 -8.83 -3.36 3.15
N TRP A 354 -9.67 -2.54 2.53
CA TRP A 354 -10.58 -1.65 3.26
C TRP A 354 -11.58 -2.40 4.15
N ALA A 355 -11.99 -3.61 3.74
CA ALA A 355 -12.96 -4.41 4.46
C ALA A 355 -12.32 -5.22 5.62
N ASP A 356 -10.99 -5.30 5.66
CA ASP A 356 -10.26 -5.96 6.73
C ASP A 356 -9.79 -4.95 7.80
N PHE A 357 -9.64 -5.47 9.02
CA PHE A 357 -9.08 -4.78 10.18
C PHE A 357 -7.81 -5.49 10.70
N GLY A 358 -7.24 -6.40 9.92
CA GLY A 358 -5.99 -7.08 10.24
C GLY A 358 -4.75 -6.20 10.19
N GLN A 359 -4.84 -4.98 9.64
CA GLN A 359 -3.72 -4.05 9.60
C GLN A 359 -3.26 -3.70 11.01
N GLY A 360 -1.96 -3.91 11.24
CA GLY A 360 -1.28 -3.49 12.46
C GLY A 360 -0.70 -2.09 12.31
N TYR A 361 -0.29 -1.51 13.43
CA TYR A 361 0.38 -0.20 13.47
C TYR A 361 1.84 -0.33 13.89
N GLU A 362 2.43 -1.50 13.67
CA GLU A 362 3.88 -1.64 13.72
C GLU A 362 4.46 -0.72 12.66
N THR A 363 5.41 0.13 13.02
CA THR A 363 6.11 0.96 12.05
C THR A 363 7.44 0.27 11.73
N PRO A 364 7.55 -0.57 10.68
CA PRO A 364 8.84 -1.10 10.25
C PRO A 364 9.79 0.03 9.82
N GLY A 365 9.22 1.21 9.55
CA GLY A 365 9.88 2.38 9.00
C GLY A 365 9.16 2.81 7.73
N GLY A 366 9.13 4.11 7.42
CA GLY A 366 8.49 4.64 6.20
C GLY A 366 9.18 5.88 5.64
N ASP A 367 8.67 6.35 4.50
CA ASP A 367 9.11 7.55 3.77
C ASP A 367 8.91 8.78 4.69
N SER A 368 9.91 9.11 5.50
CA SER A 368 10.03 10.36 6.25
C SER A 368 11.41 10.96 5.98
N PRO A 369 11.56 12.29 5.79
CA PRO A 369 12.81 12.91 5.29
C PRO A 369 14.05 12.73 6.17
N LEU A 370 13.91 12.12 7.34
CA LEU A 370 14.98 11.84 8.30
C LEU A 370 14.98 10.40 8.82
N ASP A 371 14.18 9.51 8.21
CA ASP A 371 13.97 8.15 8.71
C ASP A 371 14.35 7.09 7.66
N ASN A 372 13.59 6.01 7.61
CA ASN A 372 13.84 4.80 6.84
C ASN A 372 13.79 5.10 5.33
N CYS A 373 14.58 4.36 4.54
CA CYS A 373 15.06 4.68 3.19
C CYS A 373 16.12 5.81 3.04
N PHE A 374 16.38 6.66 4.03
CA PHE A 374 17.43 7.71 3.92
C PHE A 374 18.71 7.40 4.71
N SER A 375 18.63 6.48 5.69
CA SER A 375 19.74 6.14 6.58
C SER A 375 20.82 5.29 5.88
N PRO A 376 22.09 5.75 5.82
CA PRO A 376 23.18 4.98 5.23
C PRO A 376 23.87 4.00 6.20
N VAL A 377 23.47 3.94 7.49
CA VAL A 377 24.14 3.10 8.52
C VAL A 377 23.18 2.10 9.19
N GLY A 378 21.88 2.27 9.00
CA GLY A 378 20.85 1.38 9.53
C GLY A 378 19.58 1.54 8.72
N GLY A 379 19.72 1.34 7.41
CA GLY A 379 18.64 1.52 6.47
C GLY A 379 17.59 0.45 6.62
N VAL A 380 16.33 0.87 6.57
CA VAL A 380 15.16 -0.02 6.56
C VAL A 380 14.30 0.32 5.36
N LEU A 381 13.77 -0.71 4.70
CA LEU A 381 12.74 -0.62 3.66
C LEU A 381 11.61 -1.52 4.15
N GLY A 382 10.45 -0.94 4.45
CA GLY A 382 9.43 -1.63 5.23
C GLY A 382 8.00 -1.33 4.80
N LEU A 383 7.13 -2.34 4.91
CA LEU A 383 5.69 -2.21 4.67
C LEU A 383 4.93 -3.03 5.72
N SER A 384 4.04 -2.36 6.44
CA SER A 384 3.37 -2.91 7.61
C SER A 384 2.32 -3.96 7.23
N VAL A 385 1.95 -4.79 8.19
CA VAL A 385 0.87 -5.78 8.00
C VAL A 385 -0.41 -5.05 7.62
N GLY A 386 -1.04 -5.45 6.52
CA GLY A 386 -2.31 -4.88 6.05
C GLY A 386 -2.21 -3.50 5.39
N TRP A 387 -1.00 -2.99 5.16
CA TRP A 387 -0.77 -1.69 4.52
C TRP A 387 -0.22 -1.83 3.09
N GLY A 388 -0.37 -0.76 2.31
CA GLY A 388 0.20 -0.61 0.99
C GLY A 388 0.80 0.77 0.77
N ASP A 389 1.64 0.85 -0.27
CA ASP A 389 2.23 2.09 -0.78
C ASP A 389 1.88 2.23 -2.25
N VAL A 390 1.48 3.42 -2.69
CA VAL A 390 1.10 3.68 -4.08
C VAL A 390 1.94 4.81 -4.66
N TYR A 391 2.63 4.48 -5.74
CA TYR A 391 3.31 5.46 -6.57
C TYR A 391 2.38 5.86 -7.70
N ARG A 392 2.06 7.16 -7.79
CA ARG A 392 1.25 7.69 -8.89
C ARG A 392 2.03 7.75 -10.19
N TRP A 393 1.31 7.74 -11.31
CA TRP A 393 1.83 7.83 -12.68
C TRP A 393 2.83 8.98 -12.90
N GLN A 394 2.78 10.05 -12.09
CA GLN A 394 3.69 11.19 -12.16
C GLN A 394 5.12 10.83 -11.75
N ARG A 395 5.29 9.79 -10.92
CA ARG A 395 6.61 9.42 -10.40
C ARG A 395 7.45 8.74 -11.48
N PRO A 396 8.77 8.99 -11.51
CA PRO A 396 9.67 8.30 -12.42
C PRO A 396 9.63 6.78 -12.26
N GLY A 397 9.60 6.08 -13.39
CA GLY A 397 9.55 4.62 -13.45
C GLY A 397 8.15 4.02 -13.32
N MET A 398 7.09 4.84 -13.25
CA MET A 398 5.70 4.39 -13.24
C MET A 398 5.10 4.34 -14.66
N TYR A 399 5.70 3.51 -15.52
CA TYR A 399 5.29 3.37 -16.92
C TYR A 399 5.65 2.00 -17.52
N VAL A 400 5.11 1.72 -18.70
CA VAL A 400 5.60 0.72 -19.66
C VAL A 400 5.89 1.40 -20.99
N GLU A 401 6.89 0.91 -21.73
CA GLU A 401 7.18 1.37 -23.09
C GLU A 401 6.00 1.05 -24.03
N PHE A 402 5.58 2.05 -24.82
CA PHE A 402 4.45 1.98 -25.76
C PHE A 402 4.85 2.39 -27.19
N GLY A 403 6.10 2.77 -27.42
CA GLY A 403 6.64 3.19 -28.70
C GLY A 403 6.40 2.18 -29.81
N GLY A 404 5.76 2.64 -30.89
CA GLY A 404 5.47 1.81 -32.06
C GLY A 404 4.25 0.88 -31.89
N GLN A 405 3.57 0.91 -30.75
CA GLN A 405 2.33 0.17 -30.56
C GLN A 405 1.15 0.87 -31.25
N PRO A 406 0.27 0.13 -31.96
CA PRO A 406 -0.90 0.72 -32.60
C PRO A 406 -2.04 1.02 -31.61
N ASN A 407 -3.15 1.58 -32.10
CA ASN A 407 -4.40 1.53 -31.35
C ASN A 407 -4.83 0.06 -31.16
N GLY A 408 -5.45 -0.23 -30.03
CA GLY A 408 -5.88 -1.59 -29.72
C GLY A 408 -6.14 -1.78 -28.24
N ARG A 409 -6.32 -3.04 -27.85
CA ARG A 409 -6.52 -3.42 -26.45
C ARG A 409 -5.26 -4.04 -25.89
N TYR A 410 -4.99 -3.75 -24.63
CA TYR A 410 -3.76 -4.13 -23.95
C TYR A 410 -4.04 -4.62 -22.54
N VAL A 411 -3.20 -5.55 -22.07
CA VAL A 411 -3.10 -5.91 -20.66
C VAL A 411 -1.80 -5.34 -20.12
N VAL A 412 -1.90 -4.53 -19.07
CA VAL A 412 -0.78 -4.03 -18.29
C VAL A 412 -0.71 -4.86 -17.00
N ARG A 413 0.41 -5.53 -16.75
CA ARG A 413 0.63 -6.29 -15.52
C ARG A 413 1.54 -5.54 -14.57
N SER A 414 1.23 -5.63 -13.29
CA SER A 414 2.11 -5.22 -12.20
C SER A 414 2.45 -6.43 -11.36
N ILE A 415 3.74 -6.64 -11.11
CA ILE A 415 4.27 -7.83 -10.44
C ILE A 415 5.16 -7.36 -9.29
N VAL A 416 4.83 -7.77 -8.06
CA VAL A 416 5.70 -7.54 -6.90
C VAL A 416 6.62 -8.73 -6.69
N ASP A 417 7.86 -8.49 -6.26
CA ASP A 417 8.90 -9.51 -6.06
C ASP A 417 9.00 -10.54 -7.20
N ALA A 418 9.07 -10.07 -8.45
CA ALA A 418 9.09 -10.92 -9.64
C ALA A 418 10.30 -11.91 -9.68
N GLU A 419 11.32 -11.65 -8.86
CA GLU A 419 12.52 -12.47 -8.75
C GLU A 419 12.50 -13.44 -7.55
N HIS A 420 11.43 -13.44 -6.75
CA HIS A 420 11.28 -14.25 -5.52
C HIS A 420 12.47 -14.08 -4.56
N ARG A 421 12.84 -12.83 -4.30
CA ARG A 421 13.95 -12.47 -3.40
C ARG A 421 13.47 -12.33 -1.96
N VAL A 422 12.18 -12.15 -1.74
CA VAL A 422 11.55 -12.04 -0.42
C VAL A 422 10.96 -13.39 -0.07
N LEU A 423 11.11 -13.82 1.19
CA LEU A 423 10.39 -14.98 1.69
C LEU A 423 8.98 -14.55 2.10
N GLU A 424 7.99 -15.05 1.37
CA GLU A 424 6.57 -14.69 1.51
C GLU A 424 5.71 -15.87 1.95
N THR A 425 4.46 -15.62 2.35
CA THR A 425 3.49 -16.71 2.56
C THR A 425 3.00 -17.33 1.26
N ASN A 426 3.01 -16.58 0.16
CA ASN A 426 2.58 -17.03 -1.16
C ASN A 426 3.22 -16.15 -2.23
N ASP A 427 4.00 -16.73 -3.15
CA ASP A 427 4.54 -16.01 -4.32
C ASP A 427 3.59 -16.09 -5.53
N GLY A 428 2.53 -16.90 -5.43
CA GLY A 428 1.61 -17.20 -6.53
C GLY A 428 0.54 -16.15 -6.79
N ASP A 429 0.44 -15.12 -5.96
CA ASP A 429 -0.57 -14.05 -6.01
C ASP A 429 0.03 -12.64 -6.14
N ASN A 430 1.32 -12.55 -6.51
CA ASN A 430 2.07 -11.30 -6.64
C ASN A 430 1.69 -10.47 -7.88
N VAL A 431 0.77 -10.96 -8.73
CA VAL A 431 0.41 -10.35 -10.01
C VAL A 431 -0.97 -9.69 -9.96
N SER A 432 -1.04 -8.48 -10.50
CA SER A 432 -2.29 -7.81 -10.87
C SER A 432 -2.26 -7.36 -12.32
N TYR A 433 -3.43 -7.05 -12.86
CA TYR A 433 -3.61 -6.61 -14.24
C TYR A 433 -4.53 -5.40 -14.35
N ALA A 434 -4.39 -4.68 -15.45
CA ALA A 434 -5.37 -3.76 -15.98
C ALA A 434 -5.57 -4.02 -17.48
N TYR A 435 -6.83 -4.08 -17.91
CA TYR A 435 -7.24 -4.22 -19.29
C TYR A 435 -7.72 -2.88 -19.80
N ILE A 436 -7.04 -2.39 -20.83
CA ILE A 436 -7.25 -1.05 -21.36
C ILE A 436 -7.49 -1.09 -22.86
N GLU A 437 -8.21 -0.10 -23.36
CA GLU A 437 -8.27 0.24 -24.78
C GLU A 437 -7.55 1.56 -25.02
N VAL A 438 -6.64 1.57 -26.01
CA VAL A 438 -5.86 2.74 -26.41
C VAL A 438 -6.32 3.17 -27.79
N GLN A 439 -6.75 4.43 -27.90
CA GLN A 439 -7.13 5.08 -29.14
C GLN A 439 -6.38 6.42 -29.26
N GLY A 440 -5.27 6.43 -29.99
CA GLY A 440 -4.37 7.58 -30.04
C GLY A 440 -3.77 7.86 -28.67
N ARG A 441 -4.08 9.01 -28.07
CA ARG A 441 -3.66 9.39 -26.71
C ARG A 441 -4.75 9.17 -25.65
N THR A 442 -5.90 8.66 -26.06
CA THR A 442 -7.01 8.35 -25.15
C THR A 442 -6.91 6.92 -24.67
N ILE A 443 -7.12 6.72 -23.37
CA ILE A 443 -7.06 5.43 -22.71
C ILE A 443 -8.40 5.21 -22.00
N GLU A 444 -9.03 4.08 -22.25
CA GLU A 444 -10.19 3.60 -21.49
C GLU A 444 -9.75 2.41 -20.64
N LEU A 445 -9.95 2.50 -19.33
CA LEU A 445 -9.78 1.37 -18.43
C LEU A 445 -11.07 0.52 -18.45
N ILE A 446 -10.97 -0.70 -18.99
CA ILE A 446 -12.10 -1.63 -19.12
C ILE A 446 -12.29 -2.43 -17.84
N GLU A 447 -11.20 -2.98 -17.29
CA GLU A 447 -11.22 -3.82 -16.09
C GLU A 447 -9.84 -3.78 -15.42
N ARG A 448 -9.77 -3.97 -14.10
CA ARG A 448 -8.51 -4.24 -13.40
C ARG A 448 -8.74 -5.20 -12.24
N GLY A 449 -7.73 -5.95 -11.87
CA GLY A 449 -7.87 -6.97 -10.85
C GLY A 449 -6.58 -7.62 -10.39
N TRP A 450 -6.69 -8.46 -9.35
CA TRP A 450 -5.68 -9.49 -9.08
C TRP A 450 -5.90 -10.68 -10.00
N GLY A 451 -4.80 -11.33 -10.37
CA GLY A 451 -4.78 -12.36 -11.40
C GLY A 451 -3.86 -11.97 -12.55
N LEU A 452 -3.67 -12.88 -13.49
CA LEU A 452 -2.77 -12.68 -14.61
C LEU A 452 -3.34 -11.70 -15.65
N ASP A 453 -4.63 -11.78 -15.95
CA ASP A 453 -5.29 -11.01 -17.00
C ASP A 453 -6.83 -11.15 -16.91
N PRO A 454 -7.62 -10.47 -17.77
CA PRO A 454 -9.08 -10.54 -17.73
C PRO A 454 -9.70 -11.91 -17.98
N TRP A 455 -8.94 -12.88 -18.48
CA TRP A 455 -9.45 -14.22 -18.78
C TRP A 455 -9.02 -15.24 -17.72
N ASP A 456 -8.25 -14.81 -16.72
CA ASP A 456 -7.92 -15.62 -15.56
C ASP A 456 -9.19 -16.01 -14.79
N PRO A 457 -9.51 -17.32 -14.66
CA PRO A 457 -10.72 -17.78 -13.98
C PRO A 457 -10.71 -17.49 -12.47
N ASP A 458 -9.53 -17.29 -11.88
CA ASP A 458 -9.36 -17.05 -10.44
C ASP A 458 -9.18 -15.56 -10.12
N LYS A 459 -9.39 -14.68 -11.11
CA LYS A 459 -9.22 -13.23 -10.96
C LYS A 459 -10.16 -12.63 -9.90
N VAL A 460 -9.67 -11.59 -9.23
CA VAL A 460 -10.47 -10.75 -8.34
C VAL A 460 -10.53 -9.34 -8.90
N VAL A 461 -11.72 -8.93 -9.37
CA VAL A 461 -11.94 -7.62 -9.99
C VAL A 461 -12.07 -6.52 -8.94
N PHE A 462 -11.48 -5.36 -9.24
CA PHE A 462 -11.59 -4.14 -8.44
C PHE A 462 -12.52 -3.18 -9.17
N ASP A 463 -13.66 -2.88 -8.55
CA ASP A 463 -14.79 -2.19 -9.16
C ASP A 463 -15.17 -0.87 -8.44
N GLY A 464 -14.32 -0.42 -7.52
CA GLY A 464 -14.53 0.83 -6.79
C GLY A 464 -13.54 1.95 -7.12
N PRO A 465 -13.87 3.20 -6.73
CA PRO A 465 -13.05 4.38 -7.00
C PRO A 465 -11.71 4.39 -6.24
N GLY A 466 -11.60 3.70 -5.10
CA GLY A 466 -10.36 3.61 -4.34
C GLY A 466 -9.31 2.67 -4.95
N PRO A 467 -8.01 2.86 -4.63
CA PRO A 467 -6.92 2.06 -5.18
C PRO A 467 -7.10 0.55 -4.96
N VAL A 468 -7.53 0.16 -3.75
CA VAL A 468 -7.74 -1.24 -3.35
C VAL A 468 -9.19 -1.66 -3.22
N GLN A 469 -10.13 -0.85 -3.74
CA GLN A 469 -11.54 -1.10 -3.51
C GLN A 469 -12.06 -2.27 -4.35
N ARG A 470 -12.61 -3.26 -3.65
CA ARG A 470 -13.30 -4.45 -4.20
C ARG A 470 -14.77 -4.43 -3.77
N SER A 471 -15.66 -5.04 -4.55
CA SER A 471 -17.05 -5.23 -4.13
C SER A 471 -17.12 -6.09 -2.89
N ALA A 472 -18.04 -5.74 -1.97
CA ALA A 472 -18.24 -6.43 -0.70
C ALA A 472 -18.53 -7.94 -0.86
N THR A 473 -19.02 -8.38 -2.04
CA THR A 473 -19.22 -9.80 -2.35
C THR A 473 -17.92 -10.61 -2.42
N ALA A 474 -16.78 -9.97 -2.70
CA ALA A 474 -15.47 -10.65 -2.66
C ALA A 474 -14.94 -10.83 -1.22
N ALA A 475 -15.35 -9.98 -0.27
CA ALA A 475 -14.93 -10.05 1.14
C ALA A 475 -15.68 -11.13 1.95
N GLY A 476 -16.81 -11.63 1.45
CA GLY A 476 -17.65 -12.61 2.15
C GLY A 476 -17.18 -14.06 2.11
N ALA A 477 -16.15 -14.40 1.33
CA ALA A 477 -15.69 -15.79 1.17
C ALA A 477 -14.54 -16.18 2.12
N ALA A 478 -13.81 -15.21 2.70
CA ALA A 478 -12.68 -15.47 3.60
C ALA A 478 -13.02 -15.27 5.09
N ALA A 479 -14.14 -14.62 5.42
CA ALA A 479 -14.57 -14.36 6.79
C ALA A 479 -15.54 -15.44 7.33
N GLN A 480 -15.23 -16.72 7.13
CA GLN A 480 -15.69 -17.76 8.07
C GLN A 480 -14.51 -18.13 8.95
N ASP A 481 -14.38 -17.35 10.01
CA ASP A 481 -13.46 -17.60 11.09
C ASP A 481 -13.74 -19.01 11.65
N SER A 482 -12.68 -19.81 11.74
CA SER A 482 -12.71 -21.17 12.25
C SER A 482 -12.86 -21.17 13.78
N GLY A 483 -14.01 -20.71 14.27
CA GLY A 483 -14.44 -20.74 15.66
C GLY A 483 -15.38 -21.91 15.93
N GLY A 484 -15.01 -23.12 15.51
CA GLY A 484 -15.84 -24.32 15.66
C GLY A 484 -15.47 -25.15 16.88
N GLY A 485 -15.93 -24.75 18.07
CA GLY A 485 -15.90 -25.59 19.27
C GLY A 485 -16.64 -26.91 19.03
N GLY A 486 -15.89 -27.98 18.78
CA GLY A 486 -16.42 -29.32 18.57
C GLY A 486 -16.99 -29.91 19.86
N ALA A 487 -18.28 -29.68 20.11
CA ALA A 487 -19.08 -30.53 20.97
C ALA A 487 -19.26 -31.90 20.28
N LEU A 488 -18.47 -32.89 20.71
CA LEU A 488 -18.65 -34.30 20.35
C LEU A 488 -19.96 -34.81 20.96
N PRO A 489 -20.91 -35.35 20.17
CA PRO A 489 -21.98 -36.15 20.74
C PRO A 489 -21.41 -37.55 21.03
N LEU A 490 -21.35 -37.88 22.31
CA LEU A 490 -21.25 -39.24 22.82
C LEU A 490 -22.40 -40.10 22.26
N LEU A 491 -22.05 -41.15 21.52
CA LEU A 491 -22.71 -42.45 21.29
C LEU A 491 -22.13 -42.92 19.94
N SER A 492 -21.40 -44.01 19.77
CA SER A 492 -21.48 -45.31 20.42
C SER A 492 -20.22 -46.12 20.04
N LEU A 493 -19.52 -46.64 21.04
CA LEU A 493 -18.48 -47.66 20.89
C LEU A 493 -19.03 -48.94 21.49
N LEU A 494 -19.15 -50.00 20.69
CA LEU A 494 -18.99 -51.42 21.03
C LEU A 494 -19.59 -52.26 19.89
N LEU A 495 -18.75 -52.95 19.11
CA LEU A 495 -18.68 -54.41 19.08
C LEU A 495 -17.58 -54.90 18.12
N ALA A 496 -16.80 -55.84 18.64
CA ALA A 496 -15.66 -56.49 18.02
C ALA A 496 -16.09 -57.53 16.96
N GLY A 497 -15.17 -57.90 16.06
CA GLY A 497 -15.29 -59.19 15.34
C GLY A 497 -14.54 -59.34 14.02
N ALA A 498 -13.27 -59.72 14.11
CA ALA A 498 -12.60 -60.78 13.36
C ALA A 498 -12.51 -60.82 11.81
N CYS A 499 -11.29 -61.19 11.39
CA CYS A 499 -10.92 -62.00 10.21
C CYS A 499 -10.68 -61.35 8.84
N ALA A 500 -9.39 -61.12 8.58
CA ALA A 500 -8.59 -61.74 7.52
C ALA A 500 -9.04 -61.63 6.03
N GLY A 501 -8.15 -61.03 5.24
CA GLY A 501 -7.87 -61.52 3.88
C GLY A 501 -7.78 -60.44 2.81
N MET A 502 -6.57 -60.00 2.47
CA MET A 502 -5.90 -60.40 1.23
C MET A 502 -4.74 -59.46 0.89
N ARG A 503 -3.64 -60.11 0.53
CA ARG A 503 -2.39 -59.55 0.07
C ARG A 503 -2.59 -58.85 -1.28
N TYR A 504 -1.95 -57.71 -1.52
CA TYR A 504 -1.27 -57.48 -2.80
C TYR A 504 0.08 -56.81 -2.60
N ARG A 505 1.09 -57.46 -3.18
CA ARG A 505 2.52 -57.22 -3.03
C ARG A 505 2.96 -56.06 -3.92
N ARG A 506 3.74 -55.14 -3.34
CA ARG A 506 4.60 -54.16 -4.05
C ARG A 506 5.50 -54.88 -5.07
N ARG A 507 5.64 -54.32 -6.28
CA ARG A 507 6.84 -54.45 -7.12
C ARG A 507 7.42 -53.06 -7.37
N ARG A 508 8.70 -52.90 -7.01
CA ARG A 508 9.60 -51.79 -7.33
C ARG A 508 10.41 -52.16 -8.60
N PRO A 509 11.19 -51.22 -9.17
CA PRO A 509 11.28 -50.95 -10.60
C PRO A 509 12.42 -51.69 -11.31
N VAL A 510 12.41 -51.64 -12.65
CA VAL A 510 13.55 -51.95 -13.51
C VAL A 510 13.63 -50.88 -14.61
N ALA A 511 14.73 -50.13 -14.62
CA ALA A 511 15.40 -49.66 -15.84
C ALA A 511 16.53 -50.66 -16.12
N PRO A 512 16.98 -50.92 -17.38
CA PRO A 512 17.73 -49.91 -18.14
C PRO A 512 17.60 -49.97 -19.69
N ALA A 513 17.85 -48.83 -20.35
CA ALA A 513 18.70 -48.63 -21.53
C ALA A 513 18.61 -47.16 -21.96
#